data_AF-A0A7Y8IQ01-F1
#
_entry.id   AF-A0A7Y8IQ01-F1
#
_cell.length_a   1.000
_cell.length_b   1.000
_cell.length_c   1.000
_cell.angle_alpha   90.00
_cell.angle_beta   90.00
_cell.angle_gamma   90.00
#
_symmetry.space_group_name_H-M   'P 1'
#
loop_
_entity.id
_entity.type
_entity.pdbx_description
1 polymer ?
#
loop_
_entity_poly.entity_id
_entity_poly.type
_entity_poly.pdbx_seq_one_letter_code
_entity_poly.pdbx_strand_id
1 'polypeptide(L)' 'MARPLRIQYENAYYHVTCRGNAGQAIFSNDADRSTFLDLLERSSDIYQT' A
#
# COMPACT_ATOMS: atom_id res chain seq x y z
N MET A 1 -6.78 -19.89 -8.25
CA MET A 1 -6.41 -19.27 -9.54
C MET A 1 -5.06 -18.60 -9.39
N ALA A 2 -4.14 -18.76 -10.34
CA ALA A 2 -2.85 -18.08 -10.31
C ALA A 2 -3.06 -16.57 -10.48
N ARG A 3 -2.40 -15.76 -9.64
CA ARG A 3 -2.43 -14.30 -9.79
C ARG A 3 -1.49 -13.91 -10.94
N PRO A 4 -1.85 -12.92 -11.78
CA PRO A 4 -0.94 -12.41 -12.80
C PRO A 4 0.39 -11.95 -12.20
N LEU A 5 1.45 -12.04 -12.99
CA LEU A 5 2.76 -11.51 -12.60
C LEU A 5 2.68 -9.99 -12.39
N ARG A 6 3.26 -9.51 -11.30
CA ARG A 6 3.46 -8.08 -11.07
C ARG A 6 4.74 -7.68 -11.80
N ILE A 7 4.57 -7.05 -12.95
CA ILE A 7 5.71 -6.70 -13.79
C ILE A 7 6.32 -5.39 -13.30
N GLN A 8 7.65 -5.35 -13.22
CA GLN A 8 8.41 -4.17 -12.81
C GLN A 8 9.22 -3.64 -13.99
N TYR A 9 9.16 -2.32 -14.21
CA TYR A 9 9.92 -1.59 -15.20
C TYR A 9 10.52 -0.32 -14.58
N GLU A 10 11.63 0.16 -15.14
CA GLU A 10 12.27 1.40 -14.76
C GLU A 10 11.35 2.60 -15.04
N ASN A 11 11.28 3.56 -14.11
CA ASN A 11 10.47 4.79 -14.21
C ASN A 11 8.97 4.58 -14.41
N ALA A 12 8.45 3.36 -14.21
CA ALA A 12 7.02 3.10 -14.30
C ALA A 12 6.26 3.59 -13.06
N TYR A 13 5.03 4.03 -13.28
CA TYR A 13 4.09 4.36 -12.22
C TYR A 13 3.19 3.16 -11.92
N TYR A 14 3.02 2.85 -10.64
CA TYR A 14 2.16 1.76 -10.18
C TYR A 14 0.97 2.31 -9.39
N HIS A 15 -0.22 1.82 -9.71
CA HIS A 15 -1.40 2.09 -8.90
C HIS A 15 -1.51 1.03 -7.80
N VAL A 16 -1.25 1.42 -6.56
CA VAL A 16 -1.39 0.56 -5.38
C VAL A 16 -2.69 0.91 -4.68
N THR A 17 -3.52 -0.09 -4.41
CA THR A 17 -4.77 0.09 -3.65
C THR A 17 -4.81 -0.89 -2.49
N CYS A 18 -5.34 -0.41 -1.37
CA CYS A 18 -5.69 -1.23 -0.22
C CYS A 18 -7.22 -1.29 -0.14
N ARG A 19 -7.76 -2.46 0.23
CA ARG A 19 -9.20 -2.65 0.42
C ARG A 19 -9.43 -3.32 1.75
N GLY A 20 -10.39 -2.82 2.52
CA GLY A 20 -10.79 -3.45 3.77
C GLY A 20 -11.46 -4.80 3.53
N ASN A 21 -11.29 -5.70 4.48
CA ASN A 21 -11.92 -7.02 4.42
C ASN A 21 -13.44 -6.86 4.27
N ALA A 22 -14.07 -7.64 3.40
CA ALA A 22 -15.51 -7.55 3.13
C ALA A 22 -16.03 -6.12 2.82
N GLY A 23 -15.18 -5.19 2.35
CA GLY A 23 -15.57 -3.80 2.11
C GLY A 23 -15.69 -2.94 3.37
N GLN A 24 -15.20 -3.42 4.51
CA GLN A 24 -15.10 -2.65 5.74
C GLN A 24 -14.16 -1.44 5.59
N ALA A 25 -14.31 -0.47 6.49
CA ALA A 25 -13.36 0.63 6.59
C ALA A 25 -11.95 0.07 6.85
N ILE A 26 -10.96 0.64 6.16
CA ILE A 26 -9.54 0.26 6.33
C ILE A 26 -8.98 0.86 7.62
N PHE A 27 -9.42 2.08 7.95
CA PHE A 27 -8.99 2.82 9.12
C PHE A 27 -10.18 3.00 10.05
N SER A 28 -9.93 2.86 11.35
CA SER A 28 -10.96 3.02 12.39
C SER A 28 -11.26 4.50 12.66
N ASN A 29 -10.27 5.37 12.49
CA ASN A 29 -10.36 6.82 12.64
C ASN A 29 -9.19 7.51 11.92
N ASP A 30 -9.15 8.85 11.97
CA ASP A 30 -8.12 9.64 11.30
C ASP A 30 -6.72 9.44 11.90
N ALA A 31 -6.59 9.18 13.20
CA ALA A 31 -5.30 8.94 13.84
C ALA A 31 -4.69 7.59 13.41
N ASP A 32 -5.52 6.57 13.24
CA ASP A 32 -5.14 5.26 12.68
C ASP A 32 -4.65 5.42 11.23
N ARG A 33 -5.38 6.22 10.42
CA ARG A 33 -4.94 6.58 9.07
C ARG A 33 -3.60 7.30 9.06
N SER A 34 -3.37 8.28 9.94
CA SER A 34 -2.08 8.97 10.05
C SER A 34 -0.96 8.01 10.40
N THR A 35 -1.17 7.15 11.39
CA THR A 35 -0.18 6.14 11.81
C THR A 35 0.17 5.20 10.65
N PHE A 36 -0.81 4.79 9.84
CA PHE A 36 -0.56 3.99 8.65
C PHE A 36 0.29 4.72 7.61
N LEU A 37 0.05 6.00 7.37
CA LEU A 37 0.83 6.81 6.43
C LEU A 37 2.29 6.96 6.89
N ASP A 38 2.51 7.19 8.18
CA ASP A 38 3.86 7.29 8.76
C ASP A 38 4.64 5.97 8.59
N LEU A 39 3.96 4.83 8.80
CA LEU A 39 4.54 3.51 8.58
C LEU A 39 4.82 3.22 7.10
N LEU A 40 3.95 3.71 6.20
CA LEU A 40 4.12 3.57 4.77
C LEU A 40 5.33 4.36 4.26
N GLU A 41 5.48 5.61 4.73
CA GLU A 41 6.65 6.45 4.43
C GLU A 41 7.94 5.76 4.89
N ARG A 42 8.00 5.33 6.16
CA ARG A 42 9.17 4.60 6.69
C ARG A 42 9.48 3.32 5.91
N SER A 43 8.46 2.62 5.45
CA SER A 43 8.65 1.41 4.64
C SER A 43 9.22 1.74 3.27
N SER A 44 8.79 2.84 2.65
CA SER A 44 9.36 3.31 1.38
C SER A 44 10.87 3.56 1.52
N ASP A 45 11.31 4.17 2.61
CA ASP A 45 12.74 4.42 2.84
C ASP A 45 13.55 3.12 3.01
N ILE A 46 12.97 2.10 3.65
CA ILE A 46 13.62 0.79 3.86
C ILE A 46 13.76 0.03 2.54
N TYR A 47 12.77 0.14 1.65
CA TYR A 47 12.68 -0.66 0.42
C TYR A 47 13.03 0.13 -0.85
N GLN A 48 13.52 1.37 -0.73
CA GLN A 48 14.24 2.08 -1.80
C GLN A 48 15.59 1.38 -2.02
N THR A 49 15.59 0.30 -2.79
CA THR A 49 16.78 -0.36 -3.35
C THR A 49 16.71 -0.32 -4.86
#